data_AF-A0AAE6FY16-F1
#
_entry.id   AF-A0AAE6FY16-F1
#
_cell.length_a   1.000
_cell.length_b   1.000
_cell.length_c   1.000
_cell.angle_alpha   90.00
_cell.angle_beta   90.00
_cell.angle_gamma   90.00
#
_symmetry.space_group_name_H-M   'P 1'
#
loop_
_entity.id
_entity.type
_entity.pdbx_description
1 polymer ?
#
loop_
_entity_poly.entity_id
_entity_poly.type
_entity_poly.pdbx_seq_one_letter_code
_entity_poly.pdbx_strand_id
1 'polypeptide(L)'
;MKAALLLITWLGTTPPGTVVVGPNESLRQVAQRTLGDARAVGELRAFNGLSSDDVAAGTRLKVPGHERVLAQKALETARTLVASSKDASVPPEVSTRLKNAEIHFREARYTQAASEANAVGKMVAADRSPQSSAFSVEVGDGDSTTVTVKHGPPVRVEAEGVTQPVAKGESIRVEKGRPPPAPLPPLVAPSPGQPEDSARLKRRPDRDGHLGPVKLTWEAVRGAERYEVEVSRAQEQRAVFTQTVTSLEAKLPVLPAGSYRWTVRAVGPAGPSEPSAPRHFELVPERLKLEVKKGQWQ
;
A
#
# COMPACT_ATOMS: atom_id res chain seq x y z
N MET A 1 -26.71 37.80 -4.04
CA MET A 1 -26.27 39.10 -3.50
C MET A 1 -24.83 38.94 -3.04
N LYS A 2 -23.89 39.63 -3.70
CA LYS A 2 -22.45 39.52 -3.42
C LYS A 2 -22.13 40.32 -2.14
N ALA A 3 -21.69 39.64 -1.10
CA ALA A 3 -21.18 40.28 0.12
C ALA A 3 -19.76 40.80 -0.17
N ALA A 4 -19.61 42.12 -0.18
CA ALA A 4 -18.33 42.79 -0.33
C ALA A 4 -17.51 42.65 0.96
N LEU A 5 -16.38 41.95 0.89
CA LEU A 5 -15.35 41.99 1.92
C LEU A 5 -14.61 43.33 1.83
N LEU A 6 -14.90 44.23 2.76
CA LEU A 6 -14.09 45.43 3.01
C LEU A 6 -12.88 45.04 3.88
N LEU A 7 -11.73 44.87 3.25
CA LEU A 7 -10.43 44.80 3.93
C LEU A 7 -10.01 46.23 4.31
N ILE A 8 -10.16 46.59 5.58
CA ILE A 8 -9.57 47.80 6.15
C ILE A 8 -8.24 47.39 6.79
N THR A 9 -7.14 47.62 6.07
CA THR A 9 -5.77 47.36 6.56
C THR A 9 -5.31 48.51 7.45
N TRP A 10 -5.34 48.32 8.78
CA TRP A 10 -4.68 49.21 9.73
C TRP A 10 -3.19 48.88 9.79
N LEU A 11 -2.35 49.75 9.22
CA LEU A 11 -0.89 49.72 9.32
C LEU A 11 -0.43 50.38 10.63
N GLY A 12 -0.52 49.64 11.73
CA GLY A 12 0.28 49.90 12.93
C GLY A 12 1.46 48.93 12.92
N THR A 13 2.70 49.42 13.09
CA THR A 13 3.88 48.58 13.27
C THR A 13 3.78 47.81 14.58
N THR A 14 3.18 46.63 14.55
CA THR A 14 3.13 45.72 15.69
C THR A 14 4.49 45.05 15.88
N PRO A 15 5.03 44.99 17.11
CA PRO A 15 6.21 44.18 17.41
C PRO A 15 6.04 42.75 16.90
N PRO A 16 7.11 42.11 16.40
CA PRO A 16 7.03 40.71 15.98
C PRO A 16 6.51 39.84 17.14
N GLY A 17 5.56 38.96 16.84
CA GLY A 17 4.90 38.13 17.86
C GLY A 17 3.76 38.83 18.62
N THR A 18 3.23 39.95 18.12
CA THR A 18 2.00 40.57 18.65
C THR A 18 1.03 40.93 17.52
N VAL A 19 -0.27 40.93 17.83
CA VAL A 19 -1.35 41.26 16.90
C VAL A 19 -2.39 42.14 17.59
N VAL A 20 -2.99 43.08 16.86
CA VAL A 20 -4.10 43.90 17.36
C VAL A 20 -5.43 43.28 16.95
N VAL A 21 -6.38 43.23 17.87
CA VAL A 21 -7.76 42.80 17.60
C VAL A 21 -8.50 43.89 16.82
N GLY A 22 -9.05 43.54 15.65
CA GLY A 22 -9.81 44.43 14.79
C GLY A 22 -11.21 44.79 15.34
N PRO A 23 -11.89 45.77 14.73
CA PRO A 23 -13.27 46.12 15.09
C PRO A 23 -14.21 44.93 14.84
N ASN A 24 -14.96 44.52 15.87
CA ASN A 24 -15.84 43.34 15.87
C ASN A 24 -15.13 42.00 15.55
N GLU A 25 -13.79 41.93 15.69
CA GLU A 25 -13.04 40.68 15.51
C GLU A 25 -13.09 39.85 16.79
N SER A 26 -13.58 38.61 16.67
CA SER A 26 -13.58 37.64 17.77
C SER A 26 -12.20 37.00 17.96
N LEU A 27 -11.91 36.51 19.17
CA LEU A 27 -10.65 35.79 19.45
C LEU A 27 -10.47 34.55 18.55
N ARG A 28 -11.58 33.94 18.09
CA ARG A 28 -11.59 32.87 17.09
C ARG A 28 -11.05 33.30 15.73
N GLN A 29 -11.47 34.48 15.26
CA GLN A 29 -10.99 35.03 13.99
C GLN A 29 -9.51 35.41 14.09
N VAL A 30 -9.08 35.96 15.23
CA VAL A 30 -7.66 36.24 15.49
C VAL A 30 -6.85 34.93 15.46
N ALA A 31 -7.32 33.87 16.12
CA ALA A 31 -6.66 32.56 16.11
C ALA A 31 -6.56 31.96 14.69
N GLN A 32 -7.64 32.00 13.90
CA GLN A 32 -7.60 31.54 12.51
C GLN A 32 -6.58 32.32 11.67
N ARG A 33 -6.55 33.66 11.83
CA ARG A 33 -5.68 34.54 11.04
C ARG A 33 -4.20 34.42 11.42
N THR A 34 -3.91 34.22 12.70
CA THR A 34 -2.53 34.24 13.22
C THR A 34 -1.93 32.85 13.40
N LEU A 35 -2.73 31.88 13.82
CA LEU A 35 -2.29 30.50 14.10
C LEU A 35 -2.71 29.51 13.00
N GLY A 36 -3.49 29.95 12.02
CA GLY A 36 -4.01 29.12 10.93
C GLY A 36 -5.17 28.21 11.32
N ASP A 37 -5.60 28.24 12.59
CA ASP A 37 -6.64 27.34 13.11
C ASP A 37 -7.60 28.08 14.06
N ALA A 38 -8.87 28.17 13.65
CA ALA A 38 -9.96 28.71 14.46
C ALA A 38 -10.18 27.94 15.77
N ARG A 39 -9.76 26.68 15.88
CA ARG A 39 -9.88 25.89 17.12
C ARG A 39 -8.81 26.23 18.15
N ALA A 40 -7.79 26.99 17.77
CA ALA A 40 -6.73 27.45 18.66
C ALA A 40 -7.15 28.64 19.55
N VAL A 41 -8.46 28.94 19.69
CA VAL A 41 -8.95 30.00 20.60
C VAL A 41 -8.50 29.76 22.03
N GLY A 42 -8.67 28.54 22.54
CA GLY A 42 -8.28 28.19 23.91
C GLY A 42 -6.78 28.32 24.14
N GLU A 43 -5.98 27.99 23.11
CA GLU A 43 -4.54 28.16 23.11
C GLU A 43 -4.14 29.64 23.17
N LEU A 44 -4.71 30.46 22.28
CA LEU A 44 -4.43 31.89 22.24
C LEU A 44 -4.89 32.60 23.52
N ARG A 45 -6.02 32.16 24.09
CA ARG A 45 -6.54 32.60 25.40
C ARG A 45 -5.55 32.27 26.52
N ALA A 46 -5.11 31.01 26.60
CA ALA A 46 -4.16 30.55 27.62
C ALA A 46 -2.81 31.28 27.52
N PHE A 47 -2.27 31.44 26.30
CA PHE A 47 -1.00 32.12 26.06
C PHE A 47 -1.01 33.60 26.49
N ASN A 48 -2.19 34.23 26.41
CA ASN A 48 -2.38 35.62 26.80
C ASN A 48 -2.92 35.81 28.23
N GLY A 49 -3.15 34.73 28.98
CA GLY A 49 -3.68 34.79 30.36
C GLY A 49 -5.10 35.36 30.44
N LEU A 50 -5.90 35.20 29.38
CA LEU A 50 -7.25 35.73 29.30
C LEU A 50 -8.25 34.83 30.03
N SER A 51 -9.23 35.42 30.72
CA SER A 51 -10.27 34.71 31.47
C SER A 51 -11.50 34.33 30.62
N SER A 52 -11.72 34.99 29.48
CA SER A 52 -12.81 34.71 28.54
C SER A 52 -12.36 34.88 27.08
N ASP A 53 -13.25 34.53 26.14
CA ASP A 53 -13.03 34.73 24.69
C ASP A 53 -13.41 36.14 24.22
N ASP A 54 -13.98 36.96 25.11
CA ASP A 54 -14.42 38.33 24.81
C ASP A 54 -13.23 39.29 24.91
N VAL A 55 -12.78 39.79 23.76
CA VAL A 55 -11.65 40.71 23.67
C VAL A 55 -12.07 41.97 22.93
N ALA A 56 -11.82 43.13 23.54
CA ALA A 56 -12.17 44.42 22.95
C ALA A 56 -11.31 44.74 21.72
N ALA A 57 -11.90 45.43 20.75
CA ALA A 57 -11.17 45.97 19.61
C ALA A 57 -10.03 46.88 20.09
N GLY A 58 -8.87 46.80 19.43
CA GLY A 58 -7.65 47.51 19.81
C GLY A 58 -6.77 46.80 20.84
N THR A 59 -7.22 45.68 21.42
CA THR A 59 -6.40 44.89 22.35
C THR A 59 -5.17 44.31 21.63
N ARG A 60 -4.00 44.39 22.27
CA ARG A 60 -2.77 43.77 21.77
C ARG A 60 -2.61 42.37 22.36
N LEU A 61 -2.63 41.35 21.52
CA LEU A 61 -2.44 39.96 21.90
C LEU A 61 -1.05 39.49 21.47
N LYS A 62 -0.39 38.72 22.32
CA LYS A 62 0.82 37.98 21.99
C LYS A 62 0.46 36.77 21.14
N VAL A 63 1.27 36.51 20.11
CA VAL A 63 1.13 35.38 19.20
C VAL A 63 2.32 34.45 19.42
N PRO A 64 2.08 33.17 19.75
CA PRO A 64 3.12 32.17 19.86
C PRO A 64 3.96 32.06 18.59
N GLY A 65 5.29 31.99 18.75
CA GLY A 65 6.26 31.93 17.65
C GLY A 65 6.85 30.55 17.42
N HIS A 66 8.18 30.49 17.35
CA HIS A 66 8.95 29.30 16.99
C HIS A 66 8.68 28.06 17.87
N GLU A 67 8.52 28.23 19.18
CA GLU A 67 8.29 27.10 20.10
C GLU A 67 6.98 26.36 19.81
N ARG A 68 5.93 27.09 19.41
CA ARG A 68 4.66 26.49 18.98
C ARG A 68 4.86 25.61 17.75
N VAL A 69 5.61 26.10 16.77
CA VAL A 69 5.89 25.36 15.52
C VAL A 69 6.62 24.06 15.81
N LEU A 70 7.62 24.10 16.70
CA LEU A 70 8.34 22.90 17.14
C LEU A 70 7.41 21.90 17.85
N ALA A 71 6.60 22.37 18.79
CA ALA A 71 5.66 21.52 19.52
C ALA A 71 4.59 20.91 18.62
N GLN A 72 4.08 21.68 17.65
CA GLN A 72 3.12 21.20 16.65
C GLN A 72 3.73 20.08 15.80
N LYS A 73 4.94 20.29 15.27
CA LYS A 73 5.65 19.28 14.48
C LYS A 73 5.93 18.01 15.28
N ALA A 74 6.31 18.15 16.55
CA ALA A 74 6.51 17.02 17.45
C ALA A 74 5.21 16.23 17.67
N LEU A 75 4.07 16.90 17.91
CA LEU A 75 2.76 16.27 18.06
C LEU A 75 2.30 15.55 16.78
N GLU A 76 2.48 16.15 15.61
CA GLU A 76 2.16 15.52 14.32
C GLU A 76 3.00 14.26 14.11
N THR A 77 4.29 14.32 14.44
CA THR A 77 5.20 13.17 14.38
C THR A 77 4.75 12.07 15.36
N ALA A 78 4.41 12.43 16.60
CA ALA A 78 3.93 11.47 17.59
C ALA A 78 2.62 10.79 17.16
N ARG A 79 1.65 11.55 16.63
CA ARG A 79 0.37 11.01 16.12
C ARG A 79 0.57 10.04 14.97
N THR A 80 1.43 10.39 14.01
CA THR A 80 1.71 9.53 12.85
C THR A 80 2.41 8.24 13.28
N LEU A 81 3.36 8.31 14.21
CA LEU A 81 4.03 7.14 14.77
C LEU A 81 3.02 6.19 15.44
N VAL A 82 2.15 6.71 16.32
CA VAL A 82 1.12 5.92 17.01
C VAL A 82 0.06 5.36 16.03
N ALA A 83 -0.29 6.09 14.99
CA ALA A 83 -1.22 5.61 13.96
C ALA A 83 -0.61 4.48 13.12
N SER A 84 0.70 4.55 12.85
CA SER A 84 1.43 3.54 12.07
C SER A 84 1.68 2.23 12.83
N SER A 85 1.58 2.23 14.16
CA SER A 85 1.82 1.07 15.00
C SER A 85 0.57 0.22 15.25
N LYS A 86 -0.51 0.37 14.45
CA LYS A 86 -1.79 -0.36 14.63
C LYS A 86 -1.66 -1.89 14.64
N ASP A 87 -0.59 -2.47 14.13
CA ASP A 87 -0.33 -3.91 14.15
C ASP A 87 0.38 -4.39 15.45
N ALA A 88 0.89 -3.47 16.28
CA ALA A 88 1.48 -3.75 17.58
C ALA A 88 0.58 -3.14 18.67
N SER A 89 0.35 -3.86 19.77
CA SER A 89 -0.40 -3.31 20.91
C SER A 89 0.33 -2.10 21.47
N VAL A 90 -0.14 -0.89 21.15
CA VAL A 90 0.45 0.36 21.65
C VAL A 90 0.28 0.40 23.17
N PRO A 91 1.37 0.51 23.96
CA PRO A 91 1.25 0.54 25.42
C PRO A 91 0.31 1.67 25.88
N PRO A 92 -0.52 1.46 26.91
CA PRO A 92 -1.45 2.48 27.41
C PRO A 92 -0.76 3.77 27.85
N GLU A 93 0.51 3.68 28.24
CA GLU A 93 1.37 4.82 28.58
C GLU A 93 1.62 5.76 27.39
N VAL A 94 1.77 5.22 26.17
CA VAL A 94 2.00 6.01 24.95
C VAL A 94 0.79 6.88 24.64
N SER A 95 -0.42 6.31 24.74
CA SER A 95 -1.67 7.04 24.55
C SER A 95 -1.86 8.12 25.61
N THR A 96 -1.54 7.80 26.87
CA THR A 96 -1.62 8.74 27.99
C THR A 96 -0.68 9.93 27.80
N ARG A 97 0.58 9.68 27.42
CA ARG A 97 1.56 10.76 27.17
C ARG A 97 1.19 11.61 25.97
N LEU A 98 0.69 11.01 24.89
CA LEU A 98 0.21 11.77 23.73
C LEU A 98 -0.93 12.73 24.13
N LYS A 99 -1.88 12.25 24.95
CA LYS A 99 -2.95 13.09 25.49
C LYS A 99 -2.42 14.23 26.37
N ASN A 100 -1.43 13.97 27.21
CA ASN A 100 -0.78 15.01 28.03
C ASN A 100 -0.06 16.05 27.16
N ALA A 101 0.64 15.63 26.10
CA ALA A 101 1.27 16.53 25.15
C ALA A 101 0.25 17.47 24.48
N GLU A 102 -0.92 16.95 24.09
CA GLU A 102 -2.01 17.74 23.51
C GLU A 102 -2.66 18.71 24.51
N ILE A 103 -2.76 18.32 25.78
CA ILE A 103 -3.20 19.22 26.85
C ILE A 103 -2.20 20.37 27.01
N HIS A 104 -0.92 20.08 27.16
CA HIS A 104 0.13 21.10 27.29
C HIS A 104 0.17 22.06 26.10
N PHE A 105 -0.04 21.56 24.88
CA PHE A 105 -0.09 22.42 23.69
C PHE A 105 -1.27 23.39 23.75
N ARG A 106 -2.46 22.93 24.15
CA ARG A 106 -3.65 23.78 24.30
C ARG A 106 -3.53 24.77 25.46
N GLU A 107 -2.73 24.48 26.47
CA GLU A 107 -2.41 25.39 27.59
C GLU A 107 -1.25 26.34 27.26
N ALA A 108 -0.78 26.35 26.00
CA ALA A 108 0.35 27.14 25.52
C ALA A 108 1.68 26.84 26.25
N ARG A 109 1.83 25.64 26.80
CA ARG A 109 3.07 25.12 27.41
C ARG A 109 3.86 24.30 26.37
N TYR A 110 4.37 24.98 25.36
CA TYR A 110 4.94 24.34 24.16
C TYR A 110 6.16 23.45 24.44
N THR A 111 7.03 23.86 25.36
CA THR A 111 8.21 23.05 25.74
C THR A 111 7.82 21.71 26.34
N GLN A 112 6.82 21.69 27.23
CA GLN A 112 6.28 20.47 27.83
C GLN A 112 5.57 19.61 26.79
N ALA A 113 4.78 20.22 25.91
CA ALA A 113 4.11 19.53 24.81
C ALA A 113 5.12 18.83 23.88
N ALA A 114 6.17 19.53 23.47
CA ALA A 114 7.23 18.97 22.64
C ALA A 114 7.99 17.83 23.36
N SER A 115 8.28 18.00 24.65
CA SER A 115 8.97 16.98 25.46
C SER A 115 8.15 15.69 25.55
N GLU A 116 6.86 15.77 25.88
CA GLU A 116 5.98 14.61 25.97
C GLU A 116 5.77 13.95 24.59
N ALA A 117 5.60 14.74 23.52
CA ALA A 117 5.48 14.21 22.16
C ALA A 117 6.78 13.49 21.70
N ASN A 118 7.95 14.03 22.03
CA ASN A 118 9.23 13.37 21.75
C ASN A 118 9.41 12.09 22.58
N ALA A 119 8.94 12.07 23.83
CA ALA A 119 8.95 10.86 24.66
C ALA A 119 8.09 9.75 24.04
N VAL A 120 6.90 10.08 23.51
CA VAL A 120 6.08 9.15 22.72
C VAL A 120 6.88 8.56 21.56
N GLY A 121 7.58 9.40 20.79
CA GLY A 121 8.42 8.94 19.69
C GLY A 121 9.50 7.94 20.13
N LYS A 122 10.17 8.21 21.26
CA LYS A 122 11.18 7.29 21.84
C LYS A 122 10.59 5.96 22.27
N MET A 123 9.40 5.96 22.89
CA MET A 123 8.73 4.73 23.34
C MET A 123 8.29 3.87 22.14
N VAL A 124 7.65 4.48 21.15
CA VAL A 124 7.25 3.76 19.92
C VAL A 124 8.46 3.23 19.15
N ALA A 125 9.58 3.98 19.15
CA ALA A 125 10.82 3.54 18.53
C ALA A 125 11.53 2.41 19.32
N ALA A 126 11.43 2.39 20.65
CA ALA A 126 12.00 1.33 21.48
C ALA A 126 11.20 0.02 21.36
N ASP A 127 9.88 0.09 21.21
CA ASP A 127 9.03 -1.08 20.95
C ASP A 127 9.25 -1.67 19.54
N ARG A 128 9.71 -0.84 18.59
CA ARG A 128 10.31 -1.32 17.34
C ARG A 128 11.69 -1.90 17.66
N SER A 129 11.71 -3.07 18.28
CA SER A 129 12.92 -3.89 18.35
C SER A 129 13.54 -3.92 16.95
N PRO A 130 14.84 -3.61 16.78
CA PRO A 130 15.49 -3.76 15.48
C PRO A 130 15.24 -5.20 15.04
N GLN A 131 14.48 -5.38 13.96
CA GLN A 131 14.17 -6.72 13.47
C GLN A 131 15.51 -7.33 13.07
N SER A 132 16.05 -8.19 13.91
CA SER A 132 17.32 -8.85 13.64
C SER A 132 17.10 -9.87 12.54
N SER A 133 18.03 -9.90 11.59
CA SER A 133 18.05 -10.95 10.58
C SER A 133 18.76 -12.17 11.16
N ALA A 134 18.12 -13.33 11.07
CA ALA A 134 18.79 -14.60 11.31
C ALA A 134 19.33 -15.10 9.97
N PHE A 135 20.64 -15.21 9.85
CA PHE A 135 21.32 -15.70 8.65
C PHE A 135 22.43 -16.69 9.00
N SER A 136 22.83 -17.52 8.05
CA SER A 136 24.00 -18.40 8.13
C SER A 136 24.97 -18.08 7.01
N VAL A 137 26.26 -18.21 7.31
CA VAL A 137 27.35 -18.05 6.35
C VAL A 137 28.14 -19.36 6.32
N GLU A 138 28.25 -19.95 5.14
CA GLU A 138 28.96 -21.20 4.91
C GLU A 138 30.08 -20.96 3.90
N VAL A 139 31.31 -21.28 4.29
CA VAL A 139 32.47 -21.22 3.39
C VAL A 139 32.66 -22.63 2.80
N GLY A 140 32.41 -22.75 1.49
CA GLY A 140 32.53 -24.02 0.77
C GLY A 140 33.93 -24.30 0.26
N ASP A 141 34.21 -25.56 -0.06
CA ASP A 141 35.47 -26.02 -0.62
C ASP A 141 35.71 -25.36 -1.99
N GLY A 142 36.74 -24.51 -2.08
CA GLY A 142 37.04 -23.69 -3.27
C GLY A 142 36.86 -22.18 -3.10
N ASP A 143 36.97 -21.65 -1.87
CA ASP A 143 36.90 -20.20 -1.57
C ASP A 143 35.55 -19.52 -1.88
N SER A 144 34.46 -20.28 -1.96
CA SER A 144 33.12 -19.71 -2.13
C SER A 144 32.44 -19.45 -0.79
N THR A 145 31.76 -18.31 -0.64
CA THR A 145 30.95 -18.00 0.55
C THR A 145 29.46 -18.03 0.18
N THR A 146 28.68 -18.87 0.85
CA THR A 146 27.22 -18.90 0.72
C THR A 146 26.58 -18.21 1.92
N VAL A 147 25.71 -17.24 1.66
CA VAL A 147 24.94 -16.53 2.70
C VAL A 147 23.47 -16.88 2.53
N THR A 148 22.85 -17.44 3.58
CA THR A 148 21.44 -17.81 3.61
C THR A 148 20.71 -17.00 4.66
N VAL A 149 19.65 -16.28 4.28
CA VAL A 149 18.83 -15.50 5.21
C VAL A 149 17.62 -16.32 5.61
N LYS A 150 17.54 -16.74 6.87
CA LYS A 150 16.46 -17.58 7.39
C LYS A 150 15.22 -16.75 7.72
N HIS A 151 15.42 -15.65 8.45
CA HIS A 151 14.33 -14.78 8.93
C HIS A 151 14.80 -13.32 9.05
N GLY A 152 13.83 -12.41 9.14
CA GLY A 152 14.07 -10.98 9.36
C GLY A 152 14.23 -10.16 8.07
N PRO A 153 14.65 -8.88 8.19
CA PRO A 153 14.89 -8.01 7.05
C PRO A 153 16.00 -8.55 6.11
N PRO A 154 16.06 -8.07 4.85
CA PRO A 154 17.11 -8.48 3.92
C PRO A 154 18.52 -8.17 4.43
N VAL A 155 19.44 -9.12 4.25
CA VAL A 155 20.87 -8.95 4.57
C VAL A 155 21.59 -8.47 3.33
N ARG A 156 22.42 -7.44 3.45
CA ARG A 156 23.26 -6.95 2.35
C ARG A 156 24.56 -7.77 2.28
N VAL A 157 24.82 -8.38 1.13
CA VAL A 157 26.06 -9.10 0.83
C VAL A 157 26.87 -8.26 -0.14
N GLU A 158 28.12 -7.98 0.18
CA GLU A 158 28.99 -7.13 -0.64
C GLU A 158 30.28 -7.87 -1.01
N ALA A 159 30.64 -7.83 -2.29
CA ALA A 159 31.91 -8.33 -2.81
C ALA A 159 32.28 -7.58 -4.11
N GLU A 160 33.58 -7.37 -4.34
CA GLU A 160 34.10 -6.64 -5.52
C GLU A 160 33.39 -5.29 -5.79
N GLY A 161 33.02 -4.57 -4.71
CA GLY A 161 32.32 -3.28 -4.79
C GLY A 161 30.85 -3.35 -5.21
N VAL A 162 30.28 -4.56 -5.30
CA VAL A 162 28.86 -4.79 -5.62
C VAL A 162 28.13 -5.28 -4.37
N THR A 163 27.11 -4.54 -3.97
CA THR A 163 26.22 -4.91 -2.87
C THR A 163 24.91 -5.49 -3.40
N GLN A 164 24.54 -6.69 -2.94
CA GLN A 164 23.29 -7.35 -3.28
C GLN A 164 22.49 -7.69 -2.01
N PRO A 165 21.22 -7.26 -1.92
CA PRO A 165 20.35 -7.68 -0.82
C PRO A 165 19.90 -9.13 -1.02
N VAL A 166 19.83 -9.87 0.09
CA VAL A 166 19.35 -11.25 0.16
C VAL A 166 18.14 -11.26 1.09
N ALA A 167 16.96 -11.58 0.56
CA ALA A 167 15.72 -11.57 1.31
C ALA A 167 15.52 -12.86 2.12
N LYS A 168 14.49 -12.86 2.97
CA LYS A 168 14.10 -14.03 3.76
C LYS A 168 13.87 -15.25 2.86
N GLY A 169 14.49 -16.38 3.20
CA GLY A 169 14.40 -17.65 2.49
C GLY A 169 15.35 -17.74 1.30
N GLU A 170 16.05 -16.67 0.94
CA GLU A 170 17.00 -16.67 -0.17
C GLU A 170 18.40 -17.07 0.30
N SER A 171 19.17 -17.58 -0.65
CA SER A 171 20.60 -17.87 -0.48
C SER A 171 21.37 -17.30 -1.66
N ILE A 172 22.53 -16.72 -1.39
CA ILE A 172 23.45 -16.24 -2.42
C ILE A 172 24.81 -16.90 -2.23
N ARG A 173 25.40 -17.40 -3.31
CA ARG A 173 26.76 -17.92 -3.34
C ARG A 173 27.65 -16.90 -4.04
N VAL A 174 28.71 -16.48 -3.37
CA VAL A 174 29.72 -15.55 -3.89
C VAL A 174 31.04 -16.29 -4.02
N GLU A 175 31.63 -16.26 -5.21
CA GLU A 175 32.97 -16.81 -5.45
C GLU A 175 34.03 -15.76 -5.11
N LYS A 176 35.17 -16.18 -4.55
CA LYS A 176 36.28 -15.27 -4.25
C LYS A 176 36.75 -14.52 -5.49
N GLY A 177 36.96 -13.21 -5.34
CA GLY A 177 37.38 -12.34 -6.43
C GLY A 177 36.30 -12.04 -7.47
N ARG A 178 35.04 -12.43 -7.21
CA ARG A 178 33.91 -12.15 -8.10
C ARG A 178 32.81 -11.40 -7.34
N PRO A 179 32.12 -10.47 -8.02
CA PRO A 179 30.95 -9.82 -7.44
C PRO A 179 29.84 -10.85 -7.19
N PRO A 180 28.87 -10.55 -6.31
CA PRO A 180 27.69 -11.38 -6.15
C PRO A 180 26.97 -11.59 -7.50
N PRO A 181 26.40 -12.78 -7.75
CA PRO A 181 25.74 -13.07 -9.01
C PRO A 181 24.53 -12.16 -9.21
N ALA A 182 24.50 -11.47 -10.35
CA ALA A 182 23.41 -10.56 -10.69
C ALA A 182 22.05 -11.27 -10.59
N PRO A 183 21.01 -10.61 -10.04
CA PRO A 183 19.66 -11.16 -10.01
C PRO A 183 19.20 -11.55 -11.42
N LEU A 184 18.51 -12.68 -11.53
CA LEU A 184 17.89 -13.07 -12.79
C LEU A 184 16.82 -12.03 -13.17
N PRO A 185 16.71 -11.65 -14.45
CA PRO A 185 15.67 -10.73 -14.88
C PRO A 185 14.28 -11.33 -14.59
N PRO A 186 13.31 -10.53 -14.12
CA PRO A 186 11.97 -11.03 -13.84
C PRO A 186 11.31 -11.54 -15.12
N LEU A 187 10.50 -12.59 -14.99
CA LEU A 187 9.72 -13.11 -16.12
C LEU A 187 8.63 -12.14 -16.51
N VAL A 188 8.43 -11.96 -17.81
CA VAL A 188 7.31 -11.18 -18.35
C VAL A 188 6.02 -12.01 -18.29
N ALA A 189 4.88 -11.33 -18.16
CA ALA A 189 3.58 -11.99 -18.22
C ALA A 189 3.37 -12.62 -19.62
N PRO A 190 2.87 -13.87 -19.72
CA PRO A 190 2.60 -14.48 -21.01
C PRO A 190 1.48 -13.73 -21.75
N SER A 191 1.57 -13.66 -23.08
CA SER A 191 0.49 -13.21 -23.95
C SER A 191 -0.47 -14.38 -24.22
N PRO A 192 -1.70 -14.35 -23.71
CA PRO A 192 -2.64 -15.42 -23.98
C PRO A 192 -3.05 -15.36 -25.46
N GLY A 193 -3.26 -16.51 -26.10
CA GLY A 193 -3.59 -16.66 -27.52
C GLY A 193 -5.07 -17.01 -27.71
N GLN A 194 -5.36 -18.31 -27.86
CA GLN A 194 -6.72 -18.84 -28.00
C GLN A 194 -7.26 -19.36 -26.66
N PRO A 195 -8.59 -19.27 -26.41
CA PRO A 195 -9.58 -18.59 -27.24
C PRO A 195 -9.36 -17.06 -27.25
N GLU A 196 -9.78 -16.41 -28.33
CA GLU A 196 -9.81 -14.95 -28.41
C GLU A 196 -10.61 -14.34 -27.26
N ASP A 197 -10.30 -13.08 -26.91
CA ASP A 197 -11.00 -12.44 -25.81
C ASP A 197 -12.48 -12.25 -26.18
N SER A 198 -13.35 -12.56 -25.22
CA SER A 198 -14.81 -12.60 -25.39
C SER A 198 -15.32 -13.58 -26.46
N ALA A 199 -14.55 -14.61 -26.81
CA ALA A 199 -14.97 -15.61 -27.78
C ALA A 199 -16.21 -16.39 -27.32
N ARG A 200 -17.17 -16.59 -28.25
CA ARG A 200 -18.35 -17.45 -28.03
C ARG A 200 -18.12 -18.83 -28.64
N LEU A 201 -17.88 -19.82 -27.79
CA LEU A 201 -17.57 -21.20 -28.19
C LEU A 201 -18.84 -22.05 -28.16
N LYS A 202 -19.38 -22.36 -29.35
CA LYS A 202 -20.49 -23.31 -29.51
C LYS A 202 -19.95 -24.74 -29.41
N ARG A 203 -20.54 -25.56 -28.54
CA ARG A 203 -20.15 -26.97 -28.37
C ARG A 203 -21.39 -27.84 -28.24
N ARG A 204 -21.28 -29.10 -28.68
CA ARG A 204 -22.31 -30.10 -28.42
C ARG A 204 -22.27 -30.46 -26.92
N PRO A 205 -23.39 -30.38 -26.19
CA PRO A 205 -23.45 -30.83 -24.81
C PRO A 205 -23.29 -32.35 -24.70
N ASP A 206 -22.61 -32.79 -23.65
CA ASP A 206 -22.65 -34.20 -23.23
C ASP A 206 -23.99 -34.54 -22.54
N ARG A 207 -24.10 -35.75 -21.97
CA ARG A 207 -25.32 -36.20 -21.28
C ARG A 207 -25.69 -35.34 -20.07
N ASP A 208 -24.71 -34.66 -19.47
CA ASP A 208 -24.85 -33.84 -18.27
C ASP A 208 -24.93 -32.34 -18.60
N GLY A 209 -24.92 -31.98 -19.89
CA GLY A 209 -24.97 -30.59 -20.35
C GLY A 209 -23.64 -29.85 -20.30
N HIS A 210 -22.51 -30.54 -20.09
CA HIS A 210 -21.19 -29.94 -20.12
C HIS A 210 -20.69 -29.75 -21.56
N LEU A 211 -19.88 -28.71 -21.73
CA LEU A 211 -19.35 -28.23 -23.00
C LEU A 211 -17.81 -28.27 -22.95
N GLY A 212 -17.19 -29.02 -23.86
CA GLY A 212 -15.74 -29.15 -23.94
C GLY A 212 -15.27 -30.25 -24.88
N PRO A 213 -13.95 -30.52 -24.92
CA PRO A 213 -12.88 -29.77 -24.25
C PRO A 213 -12.62 -28.40 -24.91
N VAL A 214 -12.07 -27.48 -24.13
CA VAL A 214 -11.57 -26.18 -24.62
C VAL A 214 -10.05 -26.18 -24.50
N LYS A 215 -9.37 -25.82 -25.59
CA LYS A 215 -7.92 -25.69 -25.62
C LYS A 215 -7.55 -24.22 -25.41
N LEU A 216 -6.77 -23.96 -24.36
CA LEU A 216 -6.16 -22.67 -24.09
C LEU A 216 -4.73 -22.68 -24.64
N THR A 217 -4.28 -21.58 -25.22
CA THR A 217 -2.91 -21.43 -25.76
C THR A 217 -2.37 -20.04 -25.45
N TRP A 218 -1.05 -19.88 -25.37
CA TRP A 218 -0.36 -18.61 -25.10
C TRP A 218 1.03 -18.59 -25.74
N GLU A 219 1.64 -17.42 -25.79
CA GLU A 219 3.00 -17.23 -26.31
C GLU A 219 4.06 -17.66 -25.29
N ALA A 220 5.19 -18.15 -25.80
CA ALA A 220 6.31 -18.58 -24.98
C ALA A 220 7.00 -17.39 -24.30
N VAL A 221 7.27 -17.52 -23.00
CA VAL A 221 8.05 -16.57 -22.21
C VAL A 221 9.49 -17.07 -22.06
N ARG A 222 10.46 -16.24 -22.45
CA ARG A 222 11.88 -16.57 -22.30
C ARG A 222 12.23 -16.73 -20.80
N GLY A 223 12.87 -17.84 -20.46
CA GLY A 223 13.25 -18.17 -19.08
C GLY A 223 12.14 -18.85 -18.27
N ALA A 224 10.97 -19.10 -18.86
CA ALA A 224 9.93 -19.91 -18.24
C ALA A 224 10.26 -21.41 -18.36
N GLU A 225 10.12 -22.14 -17.27
CA GLU A 225 10.24 -23.61 -17.23
C GLU A 225 8.87 -24.29 -17.34
N ARG A 226 7.83 -23.62 -16.84
CA ARG A 226 6.44 -24.09 -16.83
C ARG A 226 5.48 -22.92 -16.77
N TYR A 227 4.20 -23.23 -16.94
CA TYR A 227 3.10 -22.27 -16.90
C TYR A 227 2.02 -22.75 -15.94
N GLU A 228 1.44 -21.81 -15.21
CA GLU A 228 0.29 -22.06 -14.35
C GLU A 228 -0.91 -21.34 -14.94
N VAL A 229 -1.96 -22.12 -15.22
CA VAL A 229 -3.20 -21.65 -15.81
C VAL A 229 -4.28 -21.70 -14.76
N GLU A 230 -5.00 -20.60 -14.60
CA GLU A 230 -6.15 -20.47 -13.72
C GLU A 230 -7.38 -20.08 -14.53
N VAL A 231 -8.49 -20.76 -14.28
CA VAL A 231 -9.79 -20.47 -14.89
C VAL A 231 -10.82 -20.29 -13.78
N SER A 232 -11.53 -19.16 -13.81
CA SER A 232 -12.67 -18.87 -12.92
C SER A 232 -13.92 -18.62 -13.76
N ARG A 233 -15.09 -18.77 -13.14
CA ARG A 233 -16.33 -18.23 -13.75
C ARG A 233 -16.31 -16.71 -13.65
N ALA A 234 -16.95 -16.03 -14.61
CA ALA A 234 -16.89 -14.56 -14.69
C ALA A 234 -17.43 -13.85 -13.43
N GLN A 235 -18.38 -14.47 -12.71
CA GLN A 235 -18.97 -13.93 -11.49
C GLN A 235 -18.30 -14.44 -10.19
N GLU A 236 -17.36 -15.37 -10.29
CA GLU A 236 -16.73 -16.03 -9.13
C GLU A 236 -15.26 -15.64 -9.04
N GLN A 237 -14.79 -15.33 -7.82
CA GLN A 237 -13.38 -15.03 -7.59
C GLN A 237 -12.53 -16.30 -7.49
N ARG A 238 -13.13 -17.45 -7.16
CA ARG A 238 -12.42 -18.72 -7.00
C ARG A 238 -12.18 -19.39 -8.35
N ALA A 239 -10.97 -19.90 -8.55
CA ALA A 239 -10.66 -20.72 -9.72
C ALA A 239 -11.47 -22.03 -9.66
N VAL A 240 -12.17 -22.33 -10.75
CA VAL A 240 -12.85 -23.63 -10.97
C VAL A 240 -11.88 -24.66 -11.53
N PHE A 241 -10.74 -24.21 -12.08
CA PHE A 241 -9.69 -25.07 -12.60
C PHE A 241 -8.33 -24.39 -12.49
N THR A 242 -7.34 -25.14 -12.01
CA THR A 242 -5.94 -24.74 -11.97
C THR A 242 -5.09 -25.88 -12.50
N GLN A 243 -4.15 -25.59 -13.40
CA GLN A 243 -3.25 -26.59 -13.95
C GLN A 243 -1.86 -26.02 -14.21
N THR A 244 -0.84 -26.81 -13.91
CA THR A 244 0.55 -26.52 -14.27
C THR A 244 0.94 -27.37 -15.47
N VAL A 245 1.49 -26.74 -16.52
CA VAL A 245 1.93 -27.41 -17.75
C VAL A 245 3.31 -26.91 -18.18
N THR A 246 4.06 -27.74 -18.91
CA THR A 246 5.31 -27.33 -19.57
C THR A 246 5.11 -26.99 -21.05
N SER A 247 3.96 -27.33 -21.62
CA SER A 247 3.55 -26.95 -22.98
C SER A 247 2.98 -25.53 -23.04
N LEU A 248 2.86 -24.99 -24.25
CA LEU A 248 2.20 -23.70 -24.54
C LEU A 248 0.68 -23.82 -24.68
N GLU A 249 0.12 -24.90 -24.16
CA GLU A 249 -1.31 -25.20 -24.20
C GLU A 249 -1.76 -25.93 -22.94
N ALA A 250 -3.01 -25.65 -22.54
CA ALA A 250 -3.73 -26.38 -21.50
C ALA A 250 -5.09 -26.83 -22.05
N LYS A 251 -5.49 -28.06 -21.70
CA LYS A 251 -6.78 -28.64 -22.07
C LYS A 251 -7.71 -28.58 -20.86
N LEU A 252 -8.78 -27.80 -20.98
CA LEU A 252 -9.79 -27.72 -19.94
C LEU A 252 -10.64 -29.01 -19.92
N PRO A 253 -11.10 -29.43 -18.73
CA PRO A 253 -12.15 -30.44 -18.63
C PRO A 253 -13.44 -29.94 -19.30
N VAL A 254 -14.43 -30.82 -19.44
CA VAL A 254 -15.78 -30.37 -19.84
C VAL A 254 -16.35 -29.47 -18.75
N LEU A 255 -16.90 -28.32 -19.13
CA LEU A 255 -17.38 -27.29 -18.21
C LEU A 255 -18.84 -26.94 -18.53
N PRO A 256 -19.67 -26.57 -17.54
CA PRO A 256 -21.03 -26.11 -17.79
C PRO A 256 -21.08 -24.90 -18.74
N ALA A 257 -22.20 -24.71 -19.43
CA ALA A 257 -22.45 -23.48 -20.19
C ALA A 257 -22.36 -22.24 -19.28
N GLY A 258 -21.81 -21.15 -19.81
CA GLY A 258 -21.60 -19.92 -19.07
C GLY A 258 -20.35 -19.15 -19.48
N SER A 259 -20.09 -18.05 -18.78
CA SER A 259 -18.95 -17.15 -19.03
C SER A 259 -17.79 -17.46 -18.09
N TYR A 260 -16.60 -17.54 -18.66
CA TYR A 260 -15.35 -17.87 -17.97
C TYR A 260 -14.31 -16.79 -18.22
N ARG A 261 -13.41 -16.66 -17.25
CA ARG A 261 -12.20 -15.84 -17.31
C ARG A 261 -11.01 -16.74 -17.04
N TRP A 262 -9.95 -16.59 -17.79
CA TRP A 262 -8.71 -17.32 -17.56
C TRP A 262 -7.49 -16.42 -17.62
N THR A 263 -6.47 -16.83 -16.88
CA THR A 263 -5.15 -16.20 -16.82
C THR A 263 -4.09 -17.27 -16.85
N VAL A 264 -2.92 -16.92 -17.37
CA VAL A 264 -1.74 -17.79 -17.34
C VAL A 264 -0.55 -16.99 -16.83
N ARG A 265 0.30 -17.60 -16.00
CA ARG A 265 1.58 -17.02 -15.59
C ARG A 265 2.73 -17.94 -15.92
N ALA A 266 3.87 -17.36 -16.26
CA ALA A 266 5.12 -18.09 -16.45
C ALA A 266 5.77 -18.35 -15.09
N VAL A 267 6.41 -19.50 -14.94
CA VAL A 267 7.15 -19.85 -13.72
C VAL A 267 8.54 -20.35 -14.13
N GLY A 268 9.57 -19.83 -13.47
CA GLY A 268 10.96 -20.19 -13.71
C GLY A 268 11.85 -19.84 -12.52
N PRO A 269 13.18 -19.87 -12.69
CA PRO A 269 14.14 -19.74 -11.60
C PRO A 269 14.16 -18.33 -10.97
N ALA A 270 13.75 -17.30 -11.70
CA ALA A 270 13.57 -15.95 -11.17
C ALA A 270 12.29 -15.78 -10.33
N GLY A 271 11.48 -16.83 -10.21
CA GLY A 271 10.14 -16.79 -9.62
C GLY A 271 9.02 -16.75 -10.67
N PRO A 272 7.76 -16.69 -10.22
CA PRO A 272 6.61 -16.55 -11.11
C PRO A 272 6.53 -15.13 -11.71
N SER A 273 6.03 -15.04 -12.94
CA SER A 273 5.63 -13.76 -13.54
C SER A 273 4.32 -13.25 -12.92
N GLU A 274 4.01 -11.98 -13.16
CA GLU A 274 2.63 -11.50 -13.07
C GLU A 274 1.70 -12.36 -13.97
N PRO A 275 0.42 -12.53 -13.60
CA PRO A 275 -0.57 -13.14 -14.46
C PRO A 275 -0.72 -12.38 -15.78
N SER A 276 -1.03 -13.11 -16.85
CA SER A 276 -1.42 -12.52 -18.12
C SER A 276 -2.62 -11.57 -17.96
N ALA A 277 -2.82 -10.71 -18.97
CA ALA A 277 -4.11 -10.05 -19.13
C ALA A 277 -5.24 -11.12 -19.11
N PRO A 278 -6.32 -10.90 -18.35
CA PRO A 278 -7.41 -11.87 -18.28
C PRO A 278 -8.09 -11.99 -19.65
N ARG A 279 -8.28 -13.22 -20.11
CA ARG A 279 -9.09 -13.51 -21.29
C ARG A 279 -10.44 -14.10 -20.91
N HIS A 280 -11.46 -13.71 -21.65
CA HIS A 280 -12.83 -14.16 -21.44
C HIS A 280 -13.30 -15.06 -22.57
N PHE A 281 -14.15 -16.04 -22.26
CA PHE A 281 -14.88 -16.80 -23.26
C PHE A 281 -16.22 -17.26 -22.69
N GLU A 282 -17.17 -17.53 -23.58
CA GLU A 282 -18.50 -18.03 -23.24
C GLU A 282 -18.72 -19.39 -23.90
N LEU A 283 -19.13 -20.37 -23.10
CA LEU A 283 -19.54 -21.69 -23.59
C LEU A 283 -21.04 -21.71 -23.81
N VAL A 284 -21.46 -21.97 -25.05
CA VAL A 284 -22.86 -21.99 -25.47
C VAL A 284 -23.19 -23.36 -26.06
N PRO A 285 -24.32 -24.00 -25.69
CA PRO A 285 -24.72 -25.26 -26.28
C PRO A 285 -25.14 -25.07 -27.75
N GLU A 286 -24.61 -25.91 -28.63
CA GLU A 286 -25.02 -25.97 -30.02
C GLU A 286 -26.41 -26.61 -30.14
N ARG A 287 -27.37 -25.87 -30.69
CA ARG A 287 -28.71 -26.41 -30.98
C ARG A 287 -28.65 -27.13 -32.33
N LEU A 288 -28.69 -28.46 -32.30
CA LEU A 288 -28.88 -29.26 -33.51
C LEU A 288 -30.29 -29.00 -34.07
N LYS A 289 -30.39 -28.47 -35.30
CA LYS A 289 -31.64 -28.52 -36.06
C LYS A 289 -31.86 -29.96 -36.51
N LEU A 290 -32.78 -30.65 -35.86
CA LEU A 290 -33.23 -31.96 -36.31
C LEU A 290 -34.21 -31.75 -37.47
N GLU A 291 -33.74 -31.85 -38.71
CA GLU A 291 -34.64 -32.07 -39.84
C GLU A 291 -35.04 -33.55 -39.87
N VAL A 292 -36.20 -33.86 -39.29
CA VAL A 292 -36.81 -35.18 -39.43
C VAL A 292 -37.33 -35.29 -40.86
N LYS A 293 -36.59 -35.96 -41.75
CA LYS A 293 -37.17 -36.45 -43.01
C LYS A 293 -38.31 -37.40 -42.64
N LYS A 294 -39.56 -36.97 -42.85
CA LYS A 294 -40.72 -37.88 -42.78
C LYS A 294 -40.47 -38.98 -43.82
N GLY A 295 -40.12 -40.17 -43.35
CA GLY A 295 -40.05 -41.35 -44.21
C GLY A 295 -41.43 -41.60 -44.81
N GLN A 296 -41.50 -41.82 -46.12
CA GLN A 296 -42.66 -42.42 -46.76
C GLN A 296 -42.77 -43.86 -46.23
N TRP A 297 -43.54 -44.04 -45.17
CA TRP A 297 -44.14 -45.33 -44.89
C TRP A 297 -45.50 -45.33 -45.62
N GLN A 298 -45.54 -46.05 -46.74
CA GLN A 298 -46.79 -46.54 -47.35
C GLN A 298 -47.27 -47.77 -46.59
#